data_AF-A0A3D1SD26-F1
#
_entry.id   AF-A0A3D1SD26-F1
#
_cell.length_a   1.000
_cell.length_b   1.000
_cell.length_c   1.000
_cell.angle_alpha   90.00
_cell.angle_beta   90.00
_cell.angle_gamma   90.00
#
_symmetry.space_group_name_H-M   'P 1'
#
loop_
_entity.id
_entity.type
_entity.pdbx_description
1 polymer ?
#
loop_
_entity_poly.entity_id
_entity_poly.type
_entity_poly.pdbx_seq_one_letter_code
_entity_poly.pdbx_strand_id
1 'polypeptide(L)' 'MRIPEQIAEILAKLEAAGFEAYVVGGCVRDGIMGKTAHDYD' A
#
# COMPACT_ATOMS: atom_id res chain seq x y z
N MET A 1 -7.23 -2.45 7.08
CA MET A 1 -6.51 -1.33 6.41
C MET A 1 -7.20 -1.06 5.09
N ARG A 2 -7.55 0.19 4.81
CA ARG A 2 -8.02 0.61 3.48
C ARG A 2 -6.94 1.51 2.92
N ILE A 3 -6.30 1.07 1.84
CA ILE A 3 -5.27 1.87 1.16
C ILE A 3 -5.93 2.92 0.26
N PRO A 4 -5.33 4.11 0.07
CA PRO A 4 -5.81 5.10 -0.89
C PRO A 4 -5.84 4.52 -2.30
N GLU A 5 -6.81 4.96 -3.09
CA GLU A 5 -7.05 4.47 -4.45
C GLU A 5 -5.82 4.65 -5.34
N GLN A 6 -5.12 5.78 -5.20
CA GLN A 6 -3.90 6.06 -5.96
C GLN A 6 -2.79 5.03 -5.70
N ILE A 7 -2.66 4.53 -4.46
CA ILE A 7 -1.67 3.51 -4.12
C ILE A 7 -2.08 2.16 -4.72
N ALA A 8 -3.36 1.81 -4.63
CA ALA A 8 -3.90 0.60 -5.24
C ALA A 8 -3.70 0.57 -6.76
N GLU A 9 -3.89 1.70 -7.45
CA GLU A 9 -3.64 1.83 -8.89
C GLU A 9 -2.17 1.60 -9.26
N ILE A 10 -1.23 2.09 -8.44
CA ILE A 10 0.22 1.89 -8.69
C ILE A 10 0.57 0.41 -8.52
N LEU A 11 0.10 -0.24 -7.45
CA LEU A 11 0.32 -1.67 -7.23
C LEU A 11 -0.23 -2.50 -8.40
N ALA A 12 -1.47 -2.22 -8.82
CA ALA A 12 -2.10 -2.92 -9.93
C ALA A 12 -1.32 -2.78 -11.25
N LYS A 13 -0.71 -1.61 -11.52
CA LYS A 13 0.13 -1.40 -12.71
C LYS A 13 1.42 -2.21 -12.67
N LEU A 14 2.06 -2.30 -11.50
CA LEU A 14 3.27 -3.10 -11.31
C LEU A 14 2.97 -4.61 -11.45
N GLU A 15 1.88 -5.06 -10.83
CA GLU A 15 1.39 -6.44 -10.94
C GLU A 15 1.00 -6.82 -12.37
N ALA A 16 0.28 -5.94 -13.08
CA ALA A 16 -0.06 -6.14 -14.48
C ALA A 16 1.17 -6.21 -15.40
N ALA A 17 2.29 -5.58 -15.01
CA ALA A 17 3.57 -5.69 -15.71
C ALA A 17 4.36 -6.96 -15.34
N GLY A 18 3.83 -7.82 -14.46
CA GLY A 18 4.44 -9.07 -14.04
C GLY A 18 5.39 -8.95 -12.86
N PHE A 19 5.38 -7.83 -12.13
CA PHE A 19 6.17 -7.63 -10.93
C PHE A 19 5.33 -7.84 -9.68
N GLU A 20 5.93 -8.38 -8.62
CA GLU A 20 5.29 -8.32 -7.30
C GLU A 20 5.46 -6.92 -6.71
N ALA A 21 4.39 -6.38 -6.12
CA ALA A 21 4.39 -5.06 -5.51
C ALA A 21 3.68 -5.11 -4.16
N TYR A 22 4.29 -4.48 -3.16
CA TYR A 22 3.79 -4.50 -1.78
C TYR A 22 3.96 -3.13 -1.16
N VAL A 23 3.00 -2.74 -0.32
CA VAL A 23 3.21 -1.65 0.63
C VAL A 23 3.93 -2.19 1.86
N VAL A 24 4.91 -1.45 2.38
CA VAL A 24 5.74 -1.89 3.49
C VAL A 24 5.90 -0.81 4.56
N GLY A 25 6.59 -1.16 5.65
CA GLY A 25 7.00 -0.19 6.66
C GLY A 25 5.86 0.32 7.55
N GLY A 26 5.91 1.62 7.85
CA GLY A 26 5.05 2.27 8.83
C GLY A 26 3.57 2.19 8.48
N CYS A 27 3.24 2.29 7.18
CA CYS A 27 1.87 2.26 6.70
C CYS A 27 1.17 0.93 7.04
N VAL A 28 1.90 -0.19 6.96
CA VAL A 28 1.39 -1.53 7.29
C VAL A 28 1.18 -1.66 8.79
N ARG A 29 2.18 -1.27 9.60
CA ARG A 29 2.07 -1.28 11.07
C ARG A 29 0.85 -0.47 11.52
N ASP A 30 0.72 0.76 11.03
CA ASP A 30 -0.34 1.67 11.44
C ASP A 30 -1.71 1.15 11.00
N GLY A 31 -1.81 0.57 9.80
CA GLY A 31 -3.01 -0.09 9.30
C GLY A 31 -3.44 -1.32 10.12
N ILE A 32 -2.50 -2.10 10.65
CA ILE A 32 -2.77 -3.20 11.59
C ILE A 32 -3.27 -2.66 12.93
N MET A 33 -2.73 -1.54 13.39
CA MET A 33 -3.14 -0.88 14.63
C MET A 33 -4.45 -0.08 14.49
N GLY A 34 -5.08 -0.06 13.30
CA GLY A 34 -6.28 0.73 13.04
C GLY A 34 -6.04 2.25 13.01
N LYS A 35 -4.78 2.68 12.86
CA LYS A 35 -4.38 4.07 12.71
C LYS A 35 -4.31 4.44 11.22
N THR A 36 -4.44 5.73 10.93
CA THR A 36 -4.20 6.27 9.58
C THR A 36 -2.70 6.37 9.34
N ALA A 37 -2.22 5.78 8.24
CA ALA A 37 -0.84 5.92 7.80
C ALA A 37 -0.53 7.36 7.35
N HIS A 38 0.68 7.83 7.65
CA HIS A 38 1.13 9.19 7.27
C HIS A 38 1.72 9.22 5.86
N ASP A 39 2.39 8.15 5.46
CA ASP A 39 3.04 7.90 4.19
C ASP A 39 2.80 6.45 3.75
N TYR A 40 3.16 6.13 2.50
CA TYR A 40 3.11 4.80 1.92
C TYR A 40 4.41 4.56 1.18
N ASP A 41 5.10 3.49 1.55
CA ASP A 41 6.29 2.97 0.89
C ASP A 41 5.92 1.72 0.10
#